data_AF-A0A848RWC6-F1
#
_entry.id   AF-A0A848RWC6-F1
#
_cell.length_a   1.000
_cell.length_b   1.000
_cell.length_c   1.000
_cell.angle_alpha   90.00
_cell.angle_beta   90.00
_cell.angle_gamma   90.00
#
_symmetry.space_group_name_H-M   'P 1'
#
loop_
_entity.id
_entity.type
_entity.pdbx_description
1 polymer ?
#
loop_
_entity_poly.entity_id
_entity_poly.type
_entity_poly.pdbx_seq_one_letter_code
_entity_poly.pdbx_strand_id
1 'polypeptide(L)' 'MQIKKSNKNLFQLTVTGYELATLISSARYISEGAKGELNSESIINAKQILANYDKACQTLFNDIPT' A
#
# COMPACT_ATOMS: atom_id res chain seq x y z
N MET A 1 4.15 6.61 0.49
CA MET A 1 4.02 5.91 -0.79
C MET A 1 3.89 6.89 -1.95
N GLN A 2 4.47 6.58 -3.11
CA GLN A 2 4.30 7.36 -4.34
C GLN A 2 4.03 6.43 -5.52
N ILE A 3 3.07 6.77 -6.36
CA ILE A 3 2.73 6.03 -7.58
C ILE A 3 2.97 6.96 -8.76
N LYS A 4 3.77 6.53 -9.73
CA LYS A 4 4.05 7.28 -10.95
C LYS A 4 3.74 6.44 -12.17
N LYS A 5 3.01 7.00 -13.14
CA LYS A 5 2.86 6.40 -14.47
C LYS A 5 4.04 6.83 -15.33
N SER A 6 4.90 5.88 -15.73
CA SER A 6 6.07 6.18 -16.56
C SER A 6 5.70 6.23 -18.05
N ASN A 7 4.83 5.32 -18.49
CA ASN A 7 4.35 5.18 -19.87
C ASN A 7 3.00 4.44 -19.84
N LYS A 8 2.36 4.21 -21.00
CA LYS A 8 0.96 3.74 -21.08
C LYS A 8 0.64 2.52 -20.20
N ASN A 9 1.59 1.59 -20.04
CA ASN A 9 1.39 0.31 -19.36
C ASN A 9 2.36 0.08 -18.17
N LEU A 10 3.14 1.08 -17.76
CA LEU A 10 4.09 0.92 -16.66
C LEU A 10 3.77 1.89 -15.52
N PHE A 11 3.53 1.31 -14.35
CA PHE A 11 3.40 2.02 -13.10
C PHE A 11 4.60 1.70 -12.22
N GLN A 12 5.25 2.75 -11.73
CA GLN A 12 6.32 2.64 -10.76
C GLN A 12 5.76 3.00 -9.39
N LEU A 13 5.99 2.10 -8.43
CA LEU A 13 5.63 2.28 -7.03
C LEU A 13 6.89 2.52 -6.22
N THR A 14 6.95 3.65 -5.52
CA THR A 14 8.00 3.92 -4.53
C THR A 14 7.40 3.82 -3.13
N VAL A 15 7.96 2.92 -2.32
CA VAL A 15 7.56 2.68 -0.93
C VAL A 15 8.72 2.95 0.01
N THR A 16 8.41 3.36 1.24
CA THR A 16 9.41 3.35 2.32
C THR A 16 9.71 1.93 2.79
N GLY A 17 10.83 1.72 3.49
CA GLY A 17 11.15 0.40 4.06
C GLY A 17 10.08 -0.09 5.04
N TYR A 18 9.44 0.83 5.77
CA TYR A 18 8.32 0.53 6.66
C TYR A 18 7.08 0.06 5.88
N GLU A 19 6.68 0.80 4.84
CA GLU A 19 5.54 0.44 3.99
C GLU A 19 5.74 -0.95 3.34
N LEU A 20 6.97 -1.22 2.87
CA LEU A 20 7.33 -2.53 2.31
C LEU A 20 7.25 -3.64 3.36
N ALA A 21 7.79 -3.43 4.56
CA ALA A 21 7.76 -4.40 5.64
C ALA A 21 6.32 -4.74 6.05
N THR A 22 5.44 -3.75 6.12
CA THR A 22 4.01 -3.99 6.38
C THR A 22 3.38 -4.81 5.27
N LEU A 23 3.62 -4.49 4.00
CA LEU A 23 3.08 -5.24 2.86
C LEU A 23 3.50 -6.71 2.89
N ILE A 24 4.79 -6.98 3.14
CA ILE A 24 5.33 -8.34 3.27
C ILE A 24 4.66 -9.06 4.46
N SER A 25 4.53 -8.38 5.60
CA SER A 25 3.93 -8.97 6.80
C SER A 25 2.45 -9.30 6.58
N SER A 26 1.70 -8.42 5.92
CA SER A 26 0.30 -8.67 5.55
C SER A 26 0.16 -9.86 4.59
N ALA A 27 1.04 -9.97 3.59
CA ALA A 27 1.03 -11.10 2.66
C ALA A 27 1.31 -12.44 3.37
N ARG A 28 2.28 -12.47 4.29
CA ARG A 28 2.56 -13.65 5.12
C ARG A 28 1.37 -14.02 6.00
N TYR A 29 0.80 -13.05 6.69
CA TYR A 29 -0.36 -13.26 7.55
C TYR A 29 -1.53 -13.90 6.80
N ILE A 30 -1.84 -13.40 5.59
CA ILE A 30 -2.88 -13.98 4.74
C ILE A 30 -2.50 -15.40 4.28
N SER A 31 -1.26 -15.60 3.85
CA SER A 31 -0.76 -16.91 3.41
C SER A 31 -0.81 -17.98 4.51
N GLU A 32 -0.68 -17.57 5.77
CA GLU A 32 -0.75 -18.45 6.94
C GLU A 32 -2.20 -18.74 7.39
N GLY A 33 -3.19 -18.19 6.66
CA GLY A 33 -4.62 -18.36 6.93
C GLY A 33 -5.18 -17.34 7.91
N ALA A 34 -4.57 -16.17 8.03
CA ALA A 34 -4.99 -15.08 8.92
C ALA A 34 -5.22 -15.56 10.37
N LYS A 35 -4.28 -16.37 10.88
CA LYS A 35 -4.38 -16.98 12.21
C LYS A 35 -4.11 -15.97 13.31
N GLY A 36 -4.97 -15.98 14.32
CA GLY A 36 -4.87 -15.06 15.46
C GLY A 36 -5.49 -13.70 15.17
N GLU A 37 -5.37 -12.79 16.12
CA GLU A 37 -5.82 -11.40 15.95
C GLU A 37 -4.62 -10.48 15.76
N LEU A 38 -4.75 -9.53 14.84
CA LEU A 38 -3.80 -8.43 14.74
C LEU A 38 -3.97 -7.53 15.97
N ASN A 39 -2.86 -7.20 16.62
CA ASN A 39 -2.89 -6.23 17.71
C ASN A 39 -3.32 -4.85 17.19
N SER A 40 -3.85 -4.03 18.10
CA SER A 40 -4.40 -2.70 17.78
C SER A 40 -3.40 -1.79 17.07
N GLU A 41 -2.13 -1.85 17.47
CA GLU A 41 -1.04 -1.07 16.85
C GLU A 41 -0.83 -1.46 15.39
N SER A 42 -0.79 -2.76 15.09
CA SER A 42 -0.62 -3.29 13.72
C SER A 42 -1.80 -2.88 12.83
N ILE A 43 -3.01 -2.85 13.38
CA ILE A 43 -4.21 -2.38 12.68
C ILE A 43 -4.09 -0.88 12.35
N ILE A 44 -3.68 -0.06 13.32
CA ILE A 44 -3.50 1.39 13.11
C ILE A 44 -2.46 1.64 12.03
N ASN A 45 -1.32 0.95 12.14
CA ASN A 45 -0.21 1.02 11.20
C ASN A 45 -0.63 0.64 9.77
N ALA A 46 -1.34 -0.48 9.62
CA ALA A 46 -1.86 -0.92 8.33
C ALA A 46 -2.85 0.10 7.74
N LYS A 47 -3.76 0.65 8.56
CA LYS A 47 -4.70 1.69 8.12
C LYS A 47 -3.99 2.95 7.63
N GLN A 48 -2.92 3.36 8.29
CA GLN A 48 -2.16 4.55 7.87
C GLN A 48 -1.46 4.34 6.53
N ILE A 49 -0.91 3.15 6.29
CA ILE A 49 -0.29 2.81 5.01
C ILE A 49 -1.34 2.75 3.89
N LEU A 50 -2.50 2.14 4.16
CA LEU A 50 -3.61 2.11 3.20
C LEU A 50 -4.09 3.53 2.85
N ALA A 51 -4.24 4.41 3.84
CA ALA A 51 -4.62 5.79 3.60
C ALA A 51 -3.58 6.55 2.74
N ASN A 52 -2.29 6.25 2.90
CA ASN A 52 -1.24 6.82 2.05
C ASN A 52 -1.30 6.28 0.61
N TYR A 53 -1.61 4.99 0.44
CA TYR A 53 -1.85 4.38 -0.87
C TYR A 53 -3.06 5.02 -1.55
N ASP A 54 -4.18 5.14 -0.85
CA ASP A 54 -5.42 5.73 -1.40
C ASP A 54 -5.19 7.16 -1.88
N LYS A 55 -4.49 7.98 -1.10
CA LYS A 55 -4.09 9.34 -1.50
C LYS A 55 -3.21 9.33 -2.75
N ALA A 56 -2.22 8.44 -2.81
CA ALA A 56 -1.34 8.33 -3.97
C ALA A 56 -2.10 7.89 -5.23
N CYS A 57 -3.08 6.99 -5.10
CA CYS A 57 -3.98 6.60 -6.18
C CYS A 57 -4.87 7.76 -6.65
N GLN A 58 -5.45 8.53 -5.72
CA GLN A 58 -6.27 9.70 -6.09
C GLN A 58 -5.47 10.71 -6.91
N THR A 59 -4.23 11.03 -6.49
CA THR A 59 -3.34 11.90 -7.28
C THR A 59 -3.12 11.33 -8.68
N LEU A 60 -2.78 10.03 -8.78
CA LEU A 60 -2.55 9.37 -10.06
C LEU A 60 -3.77 9.44 -10.99
N PHE A 61 -4.99 9.22 -10.49
CA PHE A 61 -6.20 9.22 -11.31
C PHE A 61 -6.69 10.62 -11.68
N ASN A 62 -6.43 11.62 -10.84
CA ASN A 62 -6.72 13.02 -11.16
C ASN A 62 -5.78 13.60 -12.22
N ASP A 63 -4.55 13.08 -12.31
CA ASP A 63 -3.52 13.51 -13.28
C ASP A 63 -3.65 12.82 -14.66
N ILE A 64 -4.63 11.94 -14.86
CA ILE A 64 -4.91 11.32 -16.17
C ILE A 64 -6.00 12.15 -16.85
N PRO A 65 -5.69 12.93 -17.92
CA PRO A 65 -6.73 13.56 -18.71
C PRO A 65 -7.60 12.45 -19.32
N THR A 66 -8.92 12.58 -19.12
CA THR A 66 -9.93 11.69 -19.69
C THR A 66 -9.97 11.78 -21.20
#